data_AF-A4VFJ2-F1
#
_entry.id   AF-A4VFJ2-F1
#
_cell.length_a   1.000
_cell.length_b   1.000
_cell.length_c   1.000
_cell.angle_alpha   90.00
_cell.angle_beta   90.00
_cell.angle_gamma   90.00
#
_symmetry.space_group_name_H-M   'P 1'
#
loop_
_entity.id
_entity.type
_entity.pdbx_description
1 polymer ?
#
loop_
_entity_poly.entity_id
_entity_poly.type
_entity_poly.pdbx_seq_one_letter_code
_entity_poly.pdbx_strand_id
1 'polypeptide(L)'
;MSFTSLLRLALLPLALLALPVRAQTFCPPGQQPICLSGACLCMPAAASDPQAVYDRVQRMATLGLQSWIQQSRDRLVAGGVEPIPLHIRSQLEPYFDLAVLESAHFRVGDEVVLNAGNTLLRNPDVNAVTLIDVIVFRHEEDARDNVALWAHELKHVEQYLDWGVAEFARRYTQDFRAVERPAYALEREVEEALRETQTRR
;
A
#
# COMPACT_ATOMS: atom_id res chain seq x y z
N MET A 1 -23.95 -48.22 91.73
CA MET A 1 -25.16 -47.40 91.46
C MET A 1 -24.68 -46.07 90.91
N SER A 2 -25.03 -45.52 89.75
CA SER A 2 -25.87 -45.90 88.61
C SER A 2 -25.42 -45.05 87.41
N PHE A 3 -25.79 -45.47 86.21
CA PHE A 3 -25.47 -44.92 84.88
C PHE A 3 -26.00 -43.50 84.64
N THR A 4 -25.32 -42.71 83.79
CA THR A 4 -25.78 -42.30 82.44
C THR A 4 -24.76 -41.42 81.70
N SER A 5 -24.54 -41.77 80.43
CA SER A 5 -23.83 -41.02 79.39
C SER A 5 -24.82 -40.08 78.69
N LEU A 6 -24.42 -38.88 78.25
CA LEU A 6 -25.08 -38.16 77.15
C LEU A 6 -24.17 -37.04 76.59
N LEU A 7 -23.58 -37.38 75.44
CA LEU A 7 -23.20 -36.56 74.29
C LEU A 7 -23.98 -35.22 74.14
N ARG A 8 -23.31 -34.10 73.77
CA ARG A 8 -23.62 -33.31 72.54
C ARG A 8 -22.85 -31.99 72.39
N LEU A 9 -22.16 -31.93 71.24
CA LEU A 9 -21.88 -30.78 70.35
C LEU A 9 -21.18 -29.53 70.91
N ALA A 10 -19.87 -29.49 70.72
CA ALA A 10 -19.12 -28.24 70.60
C ALA A 10 -19.39 -27.62 69.20
N LEU A 11 -20.06 -26.46 69.16
CA LEU A 11 -20.23 -25.64 67.95
C LEU A 11 -18.93 -24.88 67.67
N LEU A 12 -18.16 -25.34 66.69
CA LEU A 12 -17.09 -24.59 66.05
C LEU A 12 -17.68 -23.56 65.07
N PRO A 13 -17.30 -22.27 65.14
CA PRO A 13 -17.68 -21.32 64.11
C PRO A 13 -16.82 -21.59 62.86
N LEU A 14 -17.46 -22.13 61.82
CA LEU A 14 -16.87 -22.29 60.49
C LEU A 14 -16.74 -20.90 59.87
N ALA A 15 -15.60 -20.23 60.08
CA ALA A 15 -15.24 -19.02 59.38
C ALA A 15 -15.06 -19.37 57.89
N LEU A 16 -16.08 -19.08 57.07
CA LEU A 16 -15.95 -19.05 55.62
C LEU A 16 -14.98 -17.93 55.26
N LEU A 17 -13.70 -18.29 55.11
CA LEU A 17 -12.74 -17.53 54.34
C LEU A 17 -13.26 -17.45 52.91
N ALA A 18 -13.92 -16.34 52.57
CA ALA A 18 -14.15 -15.95 51.19
C ALA A 18 -12.79 -15.63 50.57
N LEU A 19 -12.10 -16.67 50.09
CA LEU A 19 -10.96 -16.51 49.20
C LEU A 19 -11.49 -15.80 47.96
N PRO A 20 -10.98 -14.62 47.58
CA PRO A 20 -11.30 -14.07 46.28
C PRO A 20 -10.78 -15.09 45.27
N VAL A 21 -11.71 -15.75 44.56
CA VAL A 21 -11.40 -16.53 43.37
C VAL A 21 -10.82 -15.54 42.39
N ARG A 22 -9.50 -15.35 42.42
CA ARG A 22 -8.78 -14.74 41.32
C ARG A 22 -8.98 -15.70 40.16
N ALA A 23 -9.88 -15.36 39.25
CA ALA A 23 -9.94 -15.98 37.95
C ALA A 23 -8.53 -15.84 37.37
N GLN A 24 -7.75 -16.91 37.43
CA GLN A 24 -6.43 -16.95 36.84
C GLN A 24 -6.68 -16.81 35.34
N THR A 25 -6.33 -15.66 34.78
CA THR A 25 -6.38 -15.40 33.34
C THR A 25 -5.27 -16.19 32.65
N PHE A 26 -5.34 -17.51 32.71
CA PHE A 26 -4.42 -18.41 32.02
C PHE A 26 -4.96 -18.63 30.62
N CYS A 27 -4.51 -17.78 29.69
CA CYS A 27 -4.72 -18.03 28.28
C CYS A 27 -3.72 -19.09 27.80
N PRO A 28 -4.09 -19.92 26.80
CA PRO A 28 -3.18 -20.88 26.19
C PRO A 28 -1.89 -20.19 25.68
N PRO A 29 -0.77 -20.91 25.57
CA PRO A 29 0.46 -20.37 24.97
C PRO A 29 0.18 -19.70 23.62
N GLY A 30 0.66 -18.47 23.44
CA GLY A 30 0.40 -17.67 22.23
C GLY A 30 -0.88 -16.83 22.28
N GLN A 31 -1.60 -16.82 23.40
CA GLN A 31 -2.78 -15.98 23.62
C GLN A 31 -2.57 -15.06 24.84
N GLN A 32 -3.27 -13.93 24.85
CA GLN A 32 -3.29 -12.98 25.96
C GLN A 32 -4.73 -12.58 26.31
N PRO A 33 -5.01 -12.31 27.59
CA PRO A 33 -6.34 -11.93 28.03
C PRO A 33 -6.61 -10.46 27.68
N ILE A 34 -7.74 -10.20 27.00
CA ILE A 34 -8.30 -8.87 26.81
C ILE A 34 -9.54 -8.77 27.70
N CYS A 35 -9.52 -7.84 28.65
CA CYS A 35 -10.60 -7.68 29.61
C CYS A 35 -11.39 -6.39 29.34
N LEU A 36 -12.69 -6.51 29.09
CA LEU A 36 -13.63 -5.40 28.90
C LEU A 36 -14.77 -5.56 29.90
N SER A 37 -15.02 -4.53 30.71
CA SER A 37 -16.11 -4.49 31.70
C SER A 37 -16.17 -5.72 32.64
N GLY A 38 -15.00 -6.21 33.06
CA GLY A 38 -14.90 -7.35 33.99
C GLY A 38 -14.99 -8.74 33.36
N ALA A 39 -15.22 -8.85 32.05
CA ALA A 39 -15.14 -10.09 31.29
C ALA A 39 -13.83 -10.16 30.51
N CYS A 40 -13.08 -11.26 30.64
CA CYS A 40 -11.82 -11.46 29.93
C CYS A 40 -11.99 -12.55 28.86
N LEU A 41 -11.57 -12.26 27.64
CA LEU A 41 -11.47 -13.23 26.55
C LEU A 41 -10.00 -13.46 26.20
N CYS A 42 -9.64 -14.70 25.93
CA CYS A 42 -8.32 -15.04 25.42
C CYS A 42 -8.30 -14.84 23.90
N MET A 43 -7.41 -13.97 23.44
CA MET A 43 -7.23 -13.66 22.02
C MET A 43 -5.79 -13.98 21.62
N PRO A 44 -5.53 -14.41 20.36
CA PRO A 44 -4.16 -14.58 19.89
C PRO A 44 -3.33 -13.34 20.15
N ALA A 45 -2.12 -13.52 20.67
CA ALA A 45 -1.25 -12.40 21.03
C ALA A 45 -0.96 -11.45 19.85
N ALA A 46 -0.92 -11.98 18.63
CA ALA A 46 -0.77 -11.23 17.40
C ALA A 46 -2.01 -10.42 16.99
N ALA A 47 -3.20 -10.73 17.52
CA ALA A 47 -4.42 -9.97 17.22
C ALA A 47 -4.59 -8.75 18.14
N SER A 48 -3.91 -8.73 19.29
CA SER A 48 -3.82 -7.58 20.19
C SER A 48 -2.55 -6.74 20.00
N ASP A 49 -1.60 -7.19 19.17
CA ASP A 49 -0.40 -6.44 18.82
C ASP A 49 -0.72 -5.39 17.74
N PRO A 50 -0.65 -4.08 18.05
CA PRO A 50 -0.91 -3.02 17.07
C PRO A 50 0.00 -3.09 15.84
N GLN A 51 1.23 -3.57 15.99
CA GLN A 51 2.17 -3.72 14.86
C GLN A 51 1.73 -4.84 13.93
N ALA A 52 1.38 -6.00 14.47
CA ALA A 52 0.86 -7.11 13.66
C ALA A 52 -0.45 -6.76 12.91
N VAL A 53 -1.32 -5.94 13.52
CA VAL A 53 -2.52 -5.41 12.85
C VAL A 53 -2.12 -4.45 11.73
N TYR A 54 -1.23 -3.51 11.99
CA TYR A 54 -0.72 -2.56 10.99
C TYR A 54 -0.09 -3.29 9.80
N ASP A 55 0.78 -4.27 10.05
CA ASP A 55 1.42 -5.08 9.02
C ASP A 55 0.41 -5.85 8.16
N ARG A 56 -0.67 -6.33 8.77
CA ARG A 56 -1.74 -7.01 8.02
C ARG A 56 -2.47 -6.03 7.12
N VAL A 57 -2.81 -4.84 7.62
CA VAL A 57 -3.45 -3.79 6.82
C VAL A 57 -2.53 -3.37 5.67
N GLN A 58 -1.24 -3.16 5.94
CA GLN A 58 -0.25 -2.83 4.92
C GLN A 58 -0.14 -3.91 3.84
N ARG A 59 -0.06 -5.20 4.22
CA ARG A 59 -0.07 -6.30 3.25
C ARG A 59 -1.32 -6.31 2.38
N MET A 60 -2.50 -6.09 2.98
CA MET A 60 -3.75 -6.03 2.21
C MET A 60 -3.77 -4.84 1.24
N ALA A 61 -3.27 -3.67 1.67
CA ALA A 61 -3.15 -2.51 0.80
C ALA A 61 -2.18 -2.77 -0.36
N THR A 62 -1.01 -3.34 -0.10
CA THR A 62 -0.04 -3.74 -1.13
C THR A 62 -0.65 -4.69 -2.14
N LEU A 63 -1.31 -5.77 -1.68
CA LEU A 63 -1.95 -6.75 -2.57
C LEU A 63 -3.09 -6.13 -3.38
N GLY A 64 -3.89 -5.26 -2.76
CA GLY A 64 -4.96 -4.52 -3.43
C GLY A 64 -4.42 -3.63 -4.55
N LEU A 65 -3.40 -2.83 -4.26
CA LEU A 65 -2.77 -1.94 -5.23
C LEU A 65 -2.10 -2.73 -6.37
N GLN A 66 -1.33 -3.77 -6.04
CA GLN A 66 -0.71 -4.64 -7.05
C GLN A 66 -1.77 -5.22 -8.01
N SER A 67 -2.84 -5.77 -7.45
CA SER A 67 -3.92 -6.38 -8.23
C SER A 67 -4.63 -5.36 -9.12
N TRP A 68 -4.88 -4.16 -8.61
CA TRP A 68 -5.48 -3.08 -9.38
C TRP A 68 -4.57 -2.63 -10.55
N ILE A 69 -3.26 -2.49 -10.31
CA ILE A 69 -2.29 -2.13 -11.35
C ILE A 69 -2.33 -3.16 -12.48
N GLN A 70 -2.18 -4.44 -12.15
CA GLN A 70 -2.13 -5.54 -13.13
C GLN A 70 -3.43 -5.62 -13.94
N GLN A 71 -4.58 -5.65 -13.26
CA GLN A 71 -5.88 -5.76 -13.94
C GLN A 71 -6.20 -4.54 -14.80
N SER A 72 -5.81 -3.35 -14.37
CA SER A 72 -6.05 -2.12 -15.14
C SER A 72 -5.16 -2.10 -16.39
N ARG A 73 -3.88 -2.46 -16.25
CA ARG A 73 -2.96 -2.60 -17.38
C ARG A 73 -3.47 -3.59 -18.41
N ASP A 74 -3.88 -4.79 -17.99
CA ASP A 74 -4.35 -5.83 -18.91
C ASP A 74 -5.60 -5.41 -19.70
N ARG A 75 -6.52 -4.69 -19.04
CA ARG A 75 -7.71 -4.12 -19.69
C ARG A 75 -7.33 -3.08 -20.74
N LEU A 76 -6.39 -2.19 -20.42
CA LEU A 76 -5.94 -1.13 -21.34
C LEU A 76 -5.27 -1.72 -22.58
N VAL A 77 -4.38 -2.69 -22.40
CA VAL A 77 -3.72 -3.38 -23.51
C VAL A 77 -4.73 -4.12 -24.39
N ALA A 78 -5.73 -4.78 -23.80
CA ALA A 78 -6.82 -5.40 -24.56
C ALA A 78 -7.66 -4.37 -25.35
N GLY A 79 -7.77 -3.13 -24.85
CA GLY A 79 -8.43 -2.01 -25.52
C GLY A 79 -7.57 -1.25 -26.54
N GLY A 80 -6.31 -1.64 -26.71
CA GLY A 80 -5.33 -0.99 -27.57
C GLY A 80 -4.54 0.13 -26.90
N VAL A 81 -3.25 0.20 -27.22
CA VAL A 81 -2.29 1.20 -26.74
C VAL A 81 -1.38 1.62 -27.90
N GLU A 82 -0.83 2.82 -27.83
CA GLU A 82 0.09 3.38 -28.82
C GLU A 82 1.54 3.36 -28.29
N PRO A 83 2.57 3.20 -29.14
CA PRO A 83 3.96 3.34 -28.70
C PRO A 83 4.31 4.81 -28.42
N ILE A 84 5.40 5.09 -27.68
CA ILE A 84 5.88 6.46 -27.46
C ILE A 84 6.01 7.23 -28.79
N PRO A 85 5.49 8.47 -28.91
CA PRO A 85 5.74 9.32 -30.07
C PRO A 85 7.23 9.51 -30.33
N LEU A 86 7.67 9.38 -31.58
CA LEU A 86 9.10 9.34 -31.93
C LEU A 86 9.86 10.60 -31.48
N HIS A 87 9.25 11.77 -31.59
CA HIS A 87 9.88 13.03 -31.16
C HIS A 87 10.04 13.10 -29.63
N ILE A 88 9.10 12.57 -28.85
CA ILE A 88 9.24 12.43 -27.40
C ILE A 88 10.36 11.45 -27.08
N ARG A 89 10.34 10.25 -27.68
CA ARG A 89 11.37 9.22 -27.48
C ARG A 89 12.76 9.77 -27.72
N SER A 90 12.99 10.42 -28.86
CA SER A 90 14.31 10.96 -29.22
C SER A 90 14.86 12.00 -28.23
N GLN A 91 13.98 12.76 -27.56
CA GLN A 91 14.38 13.76 -26.57
C GLN A 91 14.71 13.13 -25.21
N LEU A 92 14.14 11.95 -24.92
CA LEU A 92 14.29 11.25 -23.65
C LEU A 92 15.35 10.12 -23.69
N GLU A 93 15.85 9.78 -24.87
CA GLU A 93 16.98 8.83 -25.06
C GLU A 93 18.19 9.08 -24.14
N PRO A 94 18.61 10.33 -23.84
CA PRO A 94 19.74 10.55 -22.94
C PRO A 94 19.49 10.22 -21.47
N TYR A 95 18.22 10.11 -21.05
CA TYR A 95 17.83 9.99 -19.63
C TYR A 95 17.49 8.56 -19.22
N PHE A 96 17.23 7.67 -20.19
CA PHE A 96 16.71 6.33 -19.92
C PHE A 96 17.43 5.26 -20.73
N ASP A 97 17.51 4.07 -20.14
CA ASP A 97 17.90 2.87 -20.88
C ASP A 97 16.86 2.54 -21.97
N LEU A 98 17.35 1.96 -23.07
CA LEU A 98 16.52 1.59 -24.21
C LEU A 98 15.34 0.68 -23.82
N ALA A 99 15.53 -0.21 -22.84
CA ALA A 99 14.48 -1.10 -22.36
C ALA A 99 13.27 -0.35 -21.79
N VAL A 100 13.49 0.79 -21.12
CA VAL A 100 12.40 1.64 -20.60
C VAL A 100 11.62 2.22 -21.78
N LEU A 101 12.32 2.81 -22.75
CA LEU A 101 11.72 3.49 -23.90
C LEU A 101 11.02 2.54 -24.88
N GLU A 102 11.47 1.29 -24.99
CA GLU A 102 10.88 0.29 -25.89
C GLU A 102 9.71 -0.47 -25.26
N SER A 103 9.68 -0.58 -23.93
CA SER A 103 8.58 -1.23 -23.22
C SER A 103 7.35 -0.34 -23.11
N ALA A 104 7.55 0.98 -22.99
CA ALA A 104 6.46 1.89 -22.68
C ALA A 104 5.51 2.12 -23.86
N HIS A 105 4.22 2.06 -23.53
CA HIS A 105 3.10 2.40 -24.38
C HIS A 105 2.25 3.46 -23.69
N PHE A 106 1.38 4.13 -24.44
CA PHE A 106 0.44 5.09 -23.87
C PHE A 106 -0.97 4.92 -24.40
N ARG A 107 -1.89 5.53 -23.67
CA ARG A 107 -3.27 5.75 -24.09
C ARG A 107 -3.74 7.11 -23.59
N VAL A 108 -4.56 7.78 -24.38
CA VAL A 108 -5.27 8.98 -23.94
C VAL A 108 -6.67 8.61 -23.51
N GLY A 109 -7.06 9.05 -22.32
CA GLY A 109 -8.38 8.84 -21.75
C GLY A 109 -8.59 7.42 -21.23
N ASP A 110 -8.98 7.34 -19.96
CA ASP A 110 -9.66 6.21 -19.32
C ASP A 110 -10.09 6.71 -17.94
N GLU A 111 -11.30 7.28 -17.83
CA GLU A 111 -11.75 7.92 -16.60
C GLU A 111 -11.78 6.95 -15.41
N VAL A 112 -12.01 5.65 -15.66
CA VAL A 112 -12.02 4.64 -14.60
C VAL A 112 -10.63 4.51 -14.00
N VAL A 113 -9.61 4.37 -14.83
CA VAL A 113 -8.21 4.30 -14.39
C VAL A 113 -7.77 5.60 -13.75
N LEU A 114 -8.06 6.74 -14.37
CA LEU A 114 -7.65 8.06 -13.85
C LEU A 114 -8.30 8.37 -12.49
N ASN A 115 -9.60 8.09 -12.33
CA ASN A 115 -10.31 8.30 -11.07
C ASN A 115 -9.87 7.30 -9.98
N ALA A 116 -9.62 6.05 -10.36
CA ALA A 116 -9.06 5.07 -9.44
C ALA A 116 -7.62 5.42 -9.04
N GLY A 117 -6.81 5.94 -9.97
CA GLY A 117 -5.48 6.47 -9.72
C GLY A 117 -5.50 7.60 -8.70
N ASN A 118 -6.39 8.60 -8.86
CA ASN A 118 -6.56 9.68 -7.88
C ASN A 118 -6.80 9.14 -6.45
N THR A 119 -7.63 8.10 -6.33
CA THR A 119 -8.03 7.54 -5.04
C THR A 119 -6.96 6.62 -4.45
N LEU A 120 -6.41 5.71 -5.25
CA LEU A 120 -5.49 4.66 -4.79
C LEU A 120 -4.05 5.13 -4.68
N LEU A 121 -3.64 6.07 -5.55
CA LEU A 121 -2.30 6.65 -5.55
C LEU A 121 -2.22 7.96 -4.76
N ARG A 122 -3.33 8.45 -4.21
CA ARG A 122 -3.41 9.69 -3.39
C ARG A 122 -2.86 10.91 -4.10
N ASN A 123 -2.99 10.96 -5.42
CA ASN A 123 -2.58 12.09 -6.23
C ASN A 123 -3.84 12.89 -6.63
N PRO A 124 -4.06 14.10 -6.08
CA PRO A 124 -5.28 14.87 -6.35
C PRO A 124 -5.35 15.45 -7.76
N ASP A 125 -4.22 15.58 -8.47
CA ASP A 125 -4.10 16.25 -9.77
C ASP A 125 -3.36 15.36 -10.79
N VAL A 126 -3.85 14.13 -10.97
CA VAL A 126 -3.26 13.17 -11.91
C VAL A 126 -3.51 13.61 -13.35
N ASN A 127 -2.45 14.09 -14.01
CA ASN A 127 -2.42 14.31 -15.45
C ASN A 127 -2.08 13.03 -16.22
N ALA A 128 -1.33 12.11 -15.60
CA ALA A 128 -1.06 10.79 -16.13
C ALA A 128 -0.88 9.73 -15.03
N VAL A 129 -1.14 8.46 -15.36
CA VAL A 129 -0.88 7.31 -14.48
C VAL A 129 -0.08 6.26 -15.23
N THR A 130 1.04 5.85 -14.66
CA THR A 130 1.80 4.69 -15.15
C THR A 130 1.35 3.37 -14.51
N LEU A 131 0.92 2.43 -15.34
CA LEU A 131 0.54 1.08 -14.98
C LEU A 131 1.49 0.08 -15.66
N ILE A 132 2.57 -0.28 -14.96
CA ILE A 132 3.65 -1.13 -15.46
C ILE A 132 4.36 -0.47 -16.65
N ASP A 133 3.94 -0.81 -17.86
CA ASP A 133 4.47 -0.36 -19.15
C ASP A 133 3.45 0.48 -19.93
N VAL A 134 2.29 0.78 -19.35
CA VAL A 134 1.24 1.59 -20.00
C VAL A 134 1.01 2.88 -19.24
N ILE A 135 1.21 4.00 -19.92
CA ILE A 135 0.99 5.35 -19.39
C ILE A 135 -0.37 5.85 -19.88
N VAL A 136 -1.26 6.17 -18.96
CA VAL A 136 -2.59 6.71 -19.27
C VAL A 136 -2.58 8.21 -19.04
N PHE A 137 -2.63 8.98 -20.11
CA PHE A 137 -2.73 10.45 -20.06
C PHE A 137 -4.19 10.89 -20.01
N ARG A 138 -4.45 11.94 -19.23
CA ARG A 138 -5.76 12.59 -19.17
C ARG A 138 -6.05 13.38 -20.43
N HIS A 139 -5.06 14.15 -20.91
CA HIS A 139 -5.20 15.05 -22.05
C HIS A 139 -4.32 14.60 -23.21
N GLU A 140 -4.81 14.76 -24.44
CA GLU A 140 -4.04 14.37 -25.63
C GLU A 140 -2.79 15.25 -25.81
N GLU A 141 -2.88 16.54 -25.49
CA GLU A 141 -1.75 17.48 -25.55
C GLU A 141 -0.56 17.03 -24.70
N ASP A 142 -0.85 16.51 -23.50
CA ASP A 142 0.17 15.96 -22.62
C ASP A 142 0.85 14.73 -23.22
N ALA A 143 0.06 13.80 -23.76
CA ALA A 143 0.57 12.60 -24.40
C ALA A 143 1.37 12.89 -25.68
N ARG A 144 1.03 13.95 -26.41
CA ARG A 144 1.67 14.29 -27.68
C ARG A 144 2.94 15.11 -27.49
N ASP A 145 2.94 16.11 -26.61
CA ASP A 145 3.97 17.16 -26.63
C ASP A 145 4.62 17.46 -25.26
N ASN A 146 4.08 16.94 -24.15
CA ASN A 146 4.64 17.20 -22.82
C ASN A 146 5.78 16.24 -22.47
N VAL A 147 6.97 16.53 -23.00
CA VAL A 147 8.19 15.74 -22.80
C VAL A 147 8.56 15.59 -21.32
N ALA A 148 8.34 16.61 -20.50
CA ALA A 148 8.65 16.58 -19.07
C ALA A 148 7.74 15.63 -18.31
N LEU A 149 6.43 15.68 -18.55
CA LEU A 149 5.49 14.73 -17.97
C LEU A 149 5.79 13.30 -18.44
N TRP A 150 6.17 13.09 -19.70
CA TRP A 150 6.65 11.78 -20.15
C TRP A 150 7.86 11.28 -19.37
N ALA A 151 8.81 12.16 -19.02
CA ALA A 151 9.96 11.79 -18.22
C ALA A 151 9.55 11.36 -16.79
N HIS A 152 8.56 12.02 -16.21
CA HIS A 152 7.95 11.60 -14.94
C HIS A 152 7.42 10.16 -15.05
N GLU A 153 6.56 9.92 -16.03
CA GLU A 153 5.88 8.63 -16.17
C GLU A 153 6.83 7.50 -16.55
N LEU A 154 7.82 7.75 -17.41
CA LEU A 154 8.85 6.77 -17.75
C LEU A 154 9.74 6.43 -16.54
N LYS A 155 9.89 7.33 -15.56
CA LYS A 155 10.56 6.99 -14.31
C LYS A 155 9.79 5.92 -13.54
N HIS A 156 8.45 5.93 -13.60
CA HIS A 156 7.66 4.86 -13.02
C HIS A 156 7.78 3.55 -13.81
N VAL A 157 7.87 3.61 -15.16
CA VAL A 157 8.15 2.41 -15.98
C VAL A 157 9.48 1.78 -15.57
N GLU A 158 10.54 2.58 -15.43
CA GLU A 158 11.84 2.11 -14.94
C GLU A 158 11.74 1.48 -13.54
N GLN A 159 11.03 2.13 -12.60
CA GLN A 159 10.80 1.57 -11.27
C GLN A 159 10.05 0.22 -11.32
N TYR A 160 9.09 0.05 -12.22
CA TYR A 160 8.43 -1.24 -12.42
C TYR A 160 9.36 -2.29 -12.99
N LEU A 161 10.25 -1.94 -13.92
CA LEU A 161 11.27 -2.86 -14.47
C LEU A 161 12.28 -3.29 -13.38
N ASP A 162 12.74 -2.35 -12.56
CA ASP A 162 13.74 -2.60 -11.53
C ASP A 162 13.20 -3.41 -10.35
N TRP A 163 11.98 -3.09 -9.91
CA TRP A 163 11.43 -3.61 -8.66
C TRP A 163 10.40 -4.71 -8.88
N GLY A 164 9.71 -4.70 -10.02
CA GLY A 164 8.49 -5.46 -10.24
C GLY A 164 7.28 -4.87 -9.51
N VAL A 165 6.09 -5.29 -9.93
CA VAL A 165 4.81 -4.70 -9.49
C VAL A 165 4.55 -4.87 -7.99
N ALA A 166 4.92 -6.02 -7.41
CA ALA A 166 4.70 -6.30 -5.99
C ALA A 166 5.52 -5.38 -5.08
N GLU A 167 6.78 -5.18 -5.41
CA GLU A 167 7.69 -4.29 -4.68
C GLU A 167 7.30 -2.82 -4.87
N PHE A 168 6.96 -2.42 -6.09
CA PHE A 168 6.43 -1.09 -6.37
C PHE A 168 5.21 -0.81 -5.49
N ALA A 169 4.21 -1.70 -5.50
CA ALA A 169 2.99 -1.54 -4.71
C ALA A 169 3.28 -1.48 -3.21
N ARG A 170 4.25 -2.26 -2.72
CA ARG A 170 4.68 -2.22 -1.32
C ARG A 170 5.27 -0.85 -0.97
N ARG A 171 6.23 -0.37 -1.77
CA ARG A 171 6.87 0.94 -1.55
C ARG A 171 5.86 2.07 -1.61
N TYR A 172 4.95 2.05 -2.58
CA TYR A 172 3.94 3.08 -2.74
C TYR A 172 2.96 3.14 -1.56
N THR A 173 2.51 1.98 -1.07
CA THR A 173 1.59 1.90 0.08
C THR A 173 2.25 2.27 1.41
N GLN A 174 3.58 2.10 1.52
CA GLN A 174 4.37 2.48 2.70
C GLN A 174 4.75 3.97 2.69
N ASP A 175 5.34 4.45 1.60
CA ASP A 175 5.79 5.84 1.42
C ASP A 175 5.76 6.22 -0.07
N PHE A 176 4.59 6.66 -0.54
CA PHE A 176 4.42 7.14 -1.90
C PHE A 176 5.38 8.28 -2.25
N ARG A 177 5.73 9.16 -1.29
CA ARG A 177 6.61 10.31 -1.55
C ARG A 177 8.01 9.85 -1.94
N ALA A 178 8.48 8.74 -1.37
CA ALA A 178 9.77 8.16 -1.75
C ALA A 178 9.76 7.64 -3.19
N VAL A 179 8.62 7.15 -3.68
CA VAL A 179 8.44 6.66 -5.06
C VAL A 179 8.30 7.82 -6.06
N GLU A 180 7.52 8.84 -5.73
CA GLU A 180 7.22 10.01 -6.57
C GLU A 180 8.37 11.01 -6.71
N ARG A 181 9.13 11.24 -5.63
CA ARG A 181 10.21 12.23 -5.59
C ARG A 181 11.24 12.09 -6.74
N PRO A 182 11.76 10.91 -7.09
CA PRO A 182 12.67 10.78 -8.24
C PRO A 182 11.98 11.09 -9.58
N ALA A 183 10.69 10.79 -9.74
CA ALA A 183 9.93 11.11 -10.96
C ALA A 183 9.79 12.63 -11.13
N TYR A 184 9.35 13.33 -10.09
CA TYR A 184 9.31 14.80 -10.09
C TYR A 184 10.69 15.46 -10.23
N ALA A 185 11.76 14.82 -9.74
CA ALA A 185 13.10 15.35 -9.92
C ALA A 185 13.53 15.33 -11.38
N LEU A 186 13.28 14.22 -12.06
CA LEU A 186 13.59 14.06 -13.47
C LEU A 186 12.71 14.96 -14.35
N GLU A 187 11.42 15.07 -14.05
CA GLU A 187 10.50 15.99 -14.73
C GLU A 187 11.06 17.41 -14.76
N ARG A 188 11.47 17.94 -13.59
CA ARG A 188 12.08 19.28 -13.49
C ARG A 188 13.39 19.40 -14.26
N GLU A 189 14.25 18.38 -14.20
CA GLU A 189 15.52 18.36 -14.94
C GLU A 189 15.27 18.47 -16.46
N VAL A 190 14.30 17.72 -16.97
CA VAL A 190 13.92 17.76 -18.39
C VAL A 190 13.26 19.10 -18.73
N GLU A 191 12.37 19.63 -17.90
CA GLU A 191 11.80 20.98 -18.11
C GLU A 191 12.89 22.05 -18.25
N GLU A 192 13.90 22.03 -17.38
CA GLU A 192 15.02 22.97 -17.41
C GLU A 192 15.82 22.82 -18.71
N ALA A 193 16.17 21.60 -19.11
CA ALA A 193 16.90 21.32 -20.35
C ALA A 193 16.13 21.78 -21.61
N LEU A 194 14.80 21.62 -21.63
CA LEU A 194 13.96 22.07 -22.73
C LEU A 194 13.91 23.60 -22.82
N ARG A 195 13.78 24.30 -21.69
CA ARG A 195 13.82 25.77 -21.63
C ARG A 195 15.14 26.30 -22.16
N GLU A 196 16.26 25.71 -21.75
CA GLU A 196 17.59 26.10 -22.25
C GLU A 196 17.72 25.95 -23.76
N THR A 197 17.24 24.82 -24.29
CA THR A 197 17.27 24.54 -25.73
C THR A 197 16.44 25.54 -26.53
N GLN A 198 15.27 25.95 -26.00
CA GLN A 198 14.42 26.96 -26.63
C GLN A 198 15.08 28.35 -26.63
N THR A 199 15.74 28.75 -25.54
CA THR A 199 16.46 30.03 -25.49
C THR A 199 17.69 30.12 -26.38
N ARG A 200 18.24 28.97 -26.83
CA ARG A 200 19.41 28.92 -27.72
C ARG A 200 19.04 28.88 -29.21
N ARG A 201 17.74 28.80 -29.55
CA ARG A 201 17.21 28.86 -30.92
C ARG A 201 16.76 30.26 -31.27
#